data_AF-A0A1I5VH06-F1
#
_entry.id   AF-A0A1I5VH06-F1
#
_cell.length_a   1.000
_cell.length_b   1.000
_cell.length_c   1.000
_cell.angle_alpha   90.00
_cell.angle_beta   90.00
_cell.angle_gamma   90.00
#
_symmetry.space_group_name_H-M   'P 1'
#
loop_
_entity.id
_entity.type
_entity.pdbx_description
1 polymer ?
#
loop_
_entity_poly.entity_id
_entity_poly.type
_entity_poly.pdbx_seq_one_letter_code
_entity_poly.pdbx_strand_id
1 'polypeptide(L)'
;MRHQFSACEKDAFAPAIDGIIKEADEIVGEVADKKVLDAALITAAQAVEHYEITRYGTLIAWAEQTGKDAVAKLLITTLTEEKAADNKLTTIAERKVNQKAAR
;
A
#
# COMPACT_ATOMS: atom_id res chain seq x y z
N MET A 1 -32.23 -13.12 0.98
CA MET A 1 -31.28 -12.00 0.82
C MET A 1 -30.22 -11.97 1.93
N ARG A 2 -29.70 -13.12 2.37
CA ARG A 2 -28.80 -13.23 3.54
C ARG A 2 -27.59 -14.15 3.24
N HIS A 3 -27.06 -14.10 2.01
CA HIS A 3 -26.01 -15.03 1.54
C HIS A 3 -24.85 -14.42 0.76
N GLN A 4 -24.72 -13.09 0.66
CA GLN A 4 -23.68 -12.49 -0.19
C GLN A 4 -22.39 -12.05 0.55
N PHE A 5 -22.27 -12.31 1.85
CA PHE A 5 -21.12 -11.89 2.67
C PHE A 5 -20.70 -12.87 3.76
N SER A 6 -20.78 -14.17 3.51
CA SER A 6 -20.36 -15.15 4.53
C SER A 6 -18.89 -15.57 4.44
N ALA A 7 -18.06 -14.98 3.58
CA ALA A 7 -16.79 -15.60 3.19
C ALA A 7 -15.52 -14.75 3.37
N CYS A 8 -15.56 -13.66 4.13
CA CYS A 8 -14.31 -13.02 4.53
C CYS A 8 -14.33 -12.75 6.04
N GLU A 9 -14.19 -13.84 6.78
CA GLU A 9 -13.73 -13.80 8.16
C GLU A 9 -12.34 -13.14 8.18
N LYS A 10 -12.07 -12.37 9.22
CA LYS A 10 -11.10 -11.26 9.35
C LYS A 10 -9.63 -11.59 9.03
N ASP A 11 -9.32 -12.82 8.66
CA ASP A 11 -7.98 -13.39 8.72
C ASP A 11 -7.29 -13.51 7.36
N ALA A 12 -7.94 -13.22 6.24
CA ALA A 12 -7.28 -13.24 4.92
C ALA A 12 -6.55 -11.93 4.58
N PHE A 13 -6.94 -10.81 5.20
CA PHE A 13 -6.38 -9.49 4.91
C PHE A 13 -5.12 -9.17 5.71
N ALA A 14 -5.04 -9.64 6.96
CA ALA A 14 -3.90 -9.42 7.85
C ALA A 14 -2.61 -10.10 7.37
N PRO A 15 -2.61 -11.38 6.92
CA PRO A 15 -1.36 -12.08 6.58
C PRO A 15 -0.58 -11.44 5.44
N ALA A 16 -1.27 -10.80 4.47
CA ALA A 16 -0.62 -10.16 3.34
C ALA A 16 0.11 -8.88 3.78
N ILE A 17 -0.55 -8.02 4.57
CA ILE A 17 0.08 -6.78 5.04
C ILE A 17 1.16 -7.08 6.11
N ASP A 18 0.93 -8.07 6.98
CA ASP A 18 1.93 -8.54 7.95
C ASP A 18 3.18 -9.07 7.23
N GLY A 19 3.00 -9.77 6.10
CA GLY A 19 4.10 -10.22 5.24
C GLY A 19 4.91 -9.07 4.66
N ILE A 20 4.25 -8.05 4.11
CA ILE A 20 4.91 -6.86 3.55
C ILE A 20 5.68 -6.10 4.65
N ILE A 21 5.09 -5.93 5.83
CA ILE A 21 5.74 -5.27 6.96
C ILE A 21 6.96 -6.07 7.43
N LYS A 22 6.82 -7.40 7.53
CA LYS A 22 7.94 -8.27 7.91
C LYS A 22 9.09 -8.20 6.90
N GLU A 23 8.79 -8.22 5.60
CA GLU A 23 9.80 -8.06 4.55
C GLU A 23 10.51 -6.69 4.68
N ALA A 24 9.76 -5.62 4.94
CA ALA A 24 10.32 -4.30 5.19
C ALA A 24 11.28 -4.28 6.39
N ASP A 25 10.88 -4.90 7.51
CA ASP A 25 11.71 -4.99 8.72
C ASP A 25 13.00 -5.78 8.48
N GLU A 26 12.93 -6.89 7.74
CA GLU A 26 14.10 -7.70 7.37
C GLU A 26 15.08 -6.91 6.50
N ILE A 27 14.59 -6.27 5.44
CA ILE A 27 15.43 -5.45 4.54
C ILE A 27 16.08 -4.29 5.31
N VAL A 28 15.32 -3.57 6.13
CA VAL A 28 15.83 -2.44 6.91
C VAL A 28 16.88 -2.89 7.93
N GLY A 29 16.70 -4.05 8.55
CA GLY A 29 17.63 -4.60 9.53
C GLY A 29 18.99 -5.01 8.96
N GLU A 30 19.06 -5.36 7.68
CA GLU A 30 20.28 -5.81 7.01
C GLU A 30 21.11 -4.65 6.40
N VAL A 31 20.53 -3.46 6.26
CA VAL A 31 21.17 -2.34 5.57
C VAL A 31 22.01 -1.47 6.52
N ALA A 32 23.33 -1.56 6.40
CA ALA A 32 24.27 -0.79 7.21
C ALA A 32 24.51 0.66 6.72
N ASP A 33 24.39 0.91 5.40
CA ASP A 33 24.58 2.25 4.83
C ASP A 33 23.28 3.07 4.92
N LYS A 34 23.33 4.21 5.62
CA LYS A 34 22.19 5.13 5.79
C LYS A 34 21.55 5.58 4.46
N LYS A 35 22.33 5.74 3.39
CA LYS A 35 21.80 6.14 2.09
C LYS A 35 21.00 5.02 1.42
N VAL A 36 21.46 3.78 1.59
CA VAL A 36 20.78 2.58 1.10
C VAL A 36 19.55 2.31 1.98
N LEU A 37 19.63 2.63 3.27
CA LEU A 37 18.51 2.49 4.22
C LEU A 37 17.34 3.40 3.84
N ASP A 38 17.60 4.67 3.50
CA ASP A 38 16.54 5.57 3.01
C ASP A 38 15.84 5.00 1.76
N ALA A 39 16.60 4.35 0.86
CA ALA A 39 16.04 3.73 -0.35
C ALA A 39 15.18 2.51 0.00
N ALA A 40 15.67 1.65 0.89
CA ALA A 40 14.94 0.49 1.39
C ALA A 40 13.63 0.88 2.08
N LEU A 41 13.64 1.91 2.92
CA LEU A 41 12.44 2.43 3.59
C LEU A 41 11.41 2.96 2.59
N ILE A 42 11.85 3.65 1.55
CA ILE A 42 10.93 4.11 0.50
C ILE A 42 10.34 2.94 -0.27
N THR A 43 11.15 1.96 -0.66
CA THR A 43 10.66 0.76 -1.35
C THR A 43 9.62 0.01 -0.51
N ALA A 44 9.89 -0.18 0.78
CA ALA A 44 8.95 -0.79 1.72
C ALA A 44 7.63 -0.01 1.79
N ALA A 45 7.69 1.31 1.95
CA ALA A 45 6.50 2.15 1.99
C ALA A 45 5.69 2.04 0.68
N GLN A 46 6.34 2.09 -0.49
CA GLN A 46 5.65 1.95 -1.78
C GLN A 46 4.97 0.58 -1.95
N ALA A 47 5.55 -0.50 -1.40
CA ALA A 47 4.91 -1.81 -1.42
C ALA A 47 3.59 -1.83 -0.62
N VAL A 48 3.54 -1.13 0.52
CA VAL A 48 2.31 -0.95 1.31
C VAL A 48 1.27 -0.15 0.51
N GLU A 49 1.65 0.99 -0.06
CA GLU A 49 0.75 1.82 -0.87
C GLU A 49 0.15 1.05 -2.06
N HIS A 50 0.96 0.23 -2.74
CA HIS A 50 0.49 -0.59 -3.88
C HIS A 50 -0.48 -1.69 -3.45
N TYR A 51 -0.27 -2.27 -2.27
CA TYR A 51 -1.22 -3.19 -1.68
C TYR A 51 -2.57 -2.51 -1.44
N GLU A 52 -2.58 -1.33 -0.83
CA GLU A 52 -3.80 -0.57 -0.54
C GLU A 52 -4.53 -0.12 -1.81
N ILE A 53 -3.81 0.43 -2.79
CA ILE A 53 -4.35 0.83 -4.09
C ILE A 53 -5.10 -0.33 -4.77
N THR A 54 -4.50 -1.53 -4.75
CA THR A 54 -5.11 -2.73 -5.34
C THR A 54 -6.42 -3.11 -4.64
N ARG A 55 -6.44 -3.03 -3.30
CA ARG A 55 -7.63 -3.36 -2.50
C ARG A 55 -8.74 -2.34 -2.69
N TYR A 56 -8.45 -1.05 -2.56
CA TYR A 56 -9.45 -0.01 -2.72
C TYR A 56 -10.05 -0.03 -4.14
N GLY A 57 -9.26 -0.26 -5.18
CA GLY A 57 -9.77 -0.40 -6.55
C GLY A 57 -10.85 -1.48 -6.67
N THR A 58 -10.62 -2.65 -6.08
CA THR A 58 -11.58 -3.77 -6.09
C THR A 58 -12.82 -3.46 -5.25
N LEU A 59 -12.63 -2.88 -4.06
CA LEU A 59 -13.73 -2.54 -3.16
C LEU A 59 -14.64 -1.45 -3.72
N ILE A 60 -14.09 -0.46 -4.44
CA ILE A 60 -14.86 0.59 -5.14
C ILE A 60 -15.76 -0.04 -6.20
N ALA A 61 -15.18 -0.81 -7.12
CA ALA A 61 -15.93 -1.45 -8.21
C ALA A 61 -17.09 -2.31 -7.66
N TRP A 62 -16.82 -3.02 -6.57
CA TRP A 62 -17.83 -3.84 -5.92
C TRP A 62 -18.88 -3.03 -5.15
N ALA A 63 -18.51 -1.92 -4.50
CA ALA A 63 -19.46 -1.00 -3.87
C ALA A 63 -20.42 -0.37 -4.91
N GLU A 64 -19.90 0.06 -6.06
CA GLU A 64 -20.68 0.59 -7.19
C GLU A 64 -21.65 -0.47 -7.74
N GLN A 65 -21.16 -1.69 -8.01
CA GLN A 65 -22.01 -2.80 -8.49
C GLN A 65 -23.14 -3.18 -7.53
N THR A 66 -22.98 -2.89 -6.23
CA THR A 66 -23.97 -3.23 -5.21
C THR A 66 -24.77 -2.03 -4.69
N GLY A 67 -24.70 -0.89 -5.40
CA GLY A 67 -25.48 0.32 -5.10
C GLY A 67 -25.10 1.01 -3.78
N LYS A 68 -23.84 0.87 -3.34
CA LYS A 68 -23.33 1.47 -2.09
C LYS A 68 -22.53 2.74 -2.36
N ASP A 69 -23.16 3.72 -3.01
CA ASP A 69 -22.49 4.92 -3.53
C ASP A 69 -21.74 5.73 -2.46
N ALA A 70 -22.31 5.82 -1.25
CA ALA A 70 -21.66 6.51 -0.12
C ALA A 70 -20.35 5.81 0.31
N VAL A 71 -20.32 4.47 0.27
CA VAL A 71 -19.12 3.68 0.57
C VAL A 71 -18.10 3.83 -0.56
N ALA A 72 -18.53 3.73 -1.82
CA ALA A 72 -17.66 3.95 -2.97
C ALA A 72 -16.97 5.33 -2.90
N LYS A 73 -17.72 6.39 -2.54
CA LYS A 73 -17.17 7.74 -2.39
C LYS A 73 -16.06 7.82 -1.33
N LEU A 74 -16.25 7.19 -0.17
CA LEU A 74 -15.22 7.17 0.89
C LEU A 74 -13.97 6.39 0.45
N LEU A 75 -14.17 5.25 -0.23
CA LEU A 75 -13.07 4.43 -0.74
C LEU A 75 -12.30 5.15 -1.86
N ILE A 76 -12.98 5.93 -2.72
CA ILE A 76 -12.34 6.75 -3.76
C ILE A 76 -11.48 7.86 -3.14
N THR A 77 -11.94 8.49 -2.07
CA THR A 77 -11.14 9.48 -1.32
C THR A 77 -9.85 8.83 -0.82
N THR A 78 -9.98 7.67 -0.17
CA THR A 78 -8.82 6.95 0.38
C THR A 78 -7.86 6.50 -0.72
N LEU A 79 -8.37 5.90 -1.81
CA LEU A 79 -7.56 5.53 -2.99
C LEU A 79 -6.78 6.73 -3.58
N THR A 80 -7.38 7.92 -3.54
CA THR A 80 -6.74 9.14 -4.03
C THR A 80 -5.59 9.57 -3.12
N GLU A 81 -5.76 9.43 -1.81
CA GLU A 81 -4.73 9.70 -0.81
C GLU A 81 -3.54 8.74 -0.96
N GLU A 82 -3.77 7.43 -1.11
CA GLU A 82 -2.69 6.43 -1.28
C GLU A 82 -1.94 6.64 -2.59
N LYS A 83 -2.65 6.91 -3.69
CA LYS A 83 -1.99 7.30 -4.96
C LYS A 83 -1.14 8.56 -4.81
N ALA A 84 -1.58 9.53 -3.99
CA ALA A 84 -0.79 10.73 -3.75
C ALA A 84 0.43 10.46 -2.87
N ALA A 85 0.33 9.53 -1.90
CA ALA A 85 1.44 9.08 -1.08
C ALA A 85 2.50 8.35 -1.92
N ASP A 86 2.12 7.37 -2.74
CA ASP A 86 3.04 6.66 -3.65
C ASP A 86 3.77 7.62 -4.61
N ASN A 87 3.06 8.60 -5.18
CA ASN A 87 3.66 9.62 -6.04
C ASN A 87 4.68 10.50 -5.29
N LYS A 88 4.41 10.83 -4.02
CA LYS A 88 5.37 11.57 -3.18
C LYS A 88 6.61 10.72 -2.89
N LEU A 89 6.43 9.45 -2.56
CA LEU A 89 7.53 8.50 -2.34
C LEU A 89 8.41 8.36 -3.58
N THR A 90 7.81 8.19 -4.76
CA THR A 90 8.50 8.18 -6.06
C THR A 90 9.32 9.46 -6.26
N THR A 91 8.72 10.62 -6.00
CA THR A 91 9.41 11.91 -6.12
C THR A 91 10.63 12.01 -5.19
N ILE A 92 10.54 11.48 -3.98
CA ILE A 92 11.66 11.46 -3.01
C ILE A 92 12.76 10.50 -3.50
N ALA A 93 12.37 9.32 -3.99
CA ALA A 93 13.27 8.30 -4.53
C ALA A 93 14.13 8.87 -5.67
N GLU A 94 13.49 9.47 -6.69
CA GLU A 94 14.15 9.96 -7.89
C GLU A 94 15.06 11.18 -7.64
N ARG A 95 14.60 12.12 -6.81
CA ARG A 95 15.29 13.41 -6.64
C ARG A 95 16.48 13.34 -5.70
N LYS A 96 16.48 12.44 -4.73
CA LYS A 96 17.44 12.49 -3.61
C LYS A 96 17.96 11.13 -3.22
N VAL A 97 17.09 10.15 -3.04
CA VAL A 97 17.47 8.92 -2.33
C VAL A 97 18.20 7.94 -3.23
N ASN A 98 17.66 7.62 -4.42
CA ASN A 98 18.30 6.67 -5.34
C ASN A 98 19.66 7.18 -5.84
N GLN A 99 19.78 8.50 -6.08
CA GLN A 99 21.04 9.12 -6.48
C GLN A 99 22.11 9.04 -5.37
N LYS A 100 21.71 9.08 -4.10
CA LYS A 100 22.62 8.92 -2.97
C LYS A 100 23.01 7.45 -2.79
N ALA A 101 22.06 6.53 -2.86
CA ALA A 101 22.29 5.10 -2.70
C ALA A 101 23.23 4.52 -3.77
N ALA A 102 23.22 5.08 -4.99
CA ALA A 102 24.06 4.62 -6.10
C ALA A 102 25.54 5.09 -6.04
N ARG A 103 25.99 5.78 -4.98
CA ARG A 103 27.32 6.40 -4.85
C ARG A 103 28.01 6.07 -3.54
#